data_AF-A0A973MHZ7-F1
#
_entry.id   AF-A0A973MHZ7-F1
#
_cell.length_a   1.000
_cell.length_b   1.000
_cell.length_c   1.000
_cell.angle_alpha   90.00
_cell.angle_beta   90.00
_cell.angle_gamma   90.00
#
_symmetry.space_group_name_H-M   'P 1'
#
loop_
_entity.id
_entity.type
_entity.pdbx_description
1 polymer ?
#
loop_
_entity_poly.entity_id
_entity_poly.type
_entity_poly.pdbx_seq_one_letter_code
_entity_poly.pdbx_strand_id
1 'polypeptide(L)'
;MTAPRSLSSSDRHERLLSMRAKRRFIDDADVETAIEEVDNSQLVPLLEEFVHLPRGRHRTLHLRSLLVGLHLCTQDTGGKIVLERVTDILYFRISPRLRARLDISEYEDHDQGFEAAYAVVRRIFHAMKEAMNPSPLPSNGHLSREEANAQTAAADVDKLAERERRLALFTEFVLDASVRPLQDLLADLAEVSLGIDATPIRTFSRGRRANGPELATDPDAGWYVREGDHRDPDVPVSDSMRPPPPPAKRGKAKTSLVKKKKYLFGYDTHLIVTRDTEHDAVLLDDGTPNPDILPVVVLGVALDKPGQRPAYNGLKVYDYRADQLGKQDGTQGAILVEGRWYCPPMPEPLINATIDLYAERIDRETWVRLIAARRGYRLMPKQNADTDGYQRMMCPAEAGKAQCLIKSHTLGRGIHLPLIDPEPSPVGPVKVCRQKAITVSPEAGAKQWQALEYGGPEWQKIYFRLRNSNEGYNGYAKNPLAEGIEAAGSRRIRGIAAQTILLAFQLAHANRRKIAKWLETLAPGGERPRRRTHHRQKIKKRGAWTPTGHLPSAA
;
A
#
# COMPACT_ATOMS: atom_id res chain seq x y z
N MET A 1 -30.69 -2.12 15.57
CA MET A 1 -30.03 -3.41 15.90
C MET A 1 -28.93 -3.15 16.91
N THR A 2 -29.07 -3.80 18.05
CA THR A 2 -28.39 -3.61 19.34
C THR A 2 -26.86 -3.44 19.24
N ALA A 3 -26.32 -2.53 20.05
CA ALA A 3 -24.89 -2.40 20.34
C ALA A 3 -24.32 -3.76 20.80
N PRO A 4 -23.02 -4.06 20.59
CA PRO A 4 -22.45 -5.24 21.21
C PRO A 4 -22.50 -5.01 22.72
N ARG A 5 -23.43 -5.69 23.40
CA ARG A 5 -23.46 -5.76 24.86
C ARG A 5 -22.08 -6.25 25.31
N SER A 6 -21.50 -5.59 26.30
CA SER A 6 -20.47 -6.22 27.12
C SER A 6 -20.99 -7.60 27.53
N LEU A 7 -20.24 -8.66 27.21
CA LEU A 7 -20.59 -10.03 27.58
C LEU A 7 -20.91 -10.05 29.08
N SER A 8 -22.06 -10.62 29.44
CA SER A 8 -22.40 -10.81 30.85
C SER A 8 -21.34 -11.71 31.50
N SER A 9 -21.22 -11.65 32.83
CA SER A 9 -20.27 -12.50 33.56
C SER A 9 -20.48 -13.99 33.25
N SER A 10 -21.74 -14.43 33.06
CA SER A 10 -22.06 -15.83 32.71
C SER A 10 -21.67 -16.18 31.27
N ASP A 11 -21.91 -15.31 30.29
CA ASP A 11 -21.52 -15.56 28.88
C ASP A 11 -19.99 -15.71 28.75
N ARG A 12 -19.24 -14.98 29.58
CA ARG A 12 -17.78 -15.08 29.61
C ARG A 12 -17.32 -16.38 30.26
N HIS A 13 -17.90 -16.73 31.41
CA HIS A 13 -17.63 -17.99 32.11
C HIS A 13 -17.85 -19.20 31.17
N GLU A 14 -19.00 -19.27 30.51
CA GLU A 14 -19.31 -20.35 29.55
C GLU A 14 -18.32 -20.41 28.39
N ARG A 15 -17.90 -19.25 27.88
CA ARG A 15 -16.90 -19.15 26.81
C ARG A 15 -15.52 -19.65 27.26
N LEU A 16 -15.07 -19.27 28.46
CA LEU A 16 -13.80 -19.74 29.02
C LEU A 16 -13.86 -21.24 29.29
N LEU A 17 -14.95 -21.76 29.86
CA LEU A 17 -15.18 -23.18 30.02
C LEU A 17 -15.11 -23.93 28.67
N SER A 18 -15.77 -23.40 27.63
CA SER A 18 -15.73 -24.00 26.29
C SER A 18 -14.31 -24.02 25.70
N MET A 19 -13.54 -22.97 25.93
CA MET A 19 -12.15 -22.88 25.49
C MET A 19 -11.25 -23.88 26.22
N ARG A 20 -11.40 -23.99 27.54
CA ARG A 20 -10.69 -24.96 28.40
C ARG A 20 -10.99 -26.40 27.99
N ALA A 21 -12.27 -26.72 27.77
CA ALA A 21 -12.70 -28.06 27.36
C ALA A 21 -12.17 -28.49 25.98
N LYS A 22 -11.88 -27.52 25.09
CA LYS A 22 -11.38 -27.77 23.72
C LYS A 22 -9.86 -27.55 23.59
N ARG A 23 -9.17 -27.35 24.71
CA ARG A 23 -7.75 -26.98 24.71
C ARG A 23 -6.90 -28.12 24.13
N ARG A 24 -5.96 -27.76 23.25
CA ARG A 24 -4.96 -28.68 22.68
C ARG A 24 -3.58 -28.09 22.94
N PHE A 25 -2.62 -28.90 23.40
CA PHE A 25 -1.24 -28.45 23.52
C PHE A 25 -0.67 -28.13 22.12
N ILE A 26 0.19 -27.12 22.06
CA ILE A 26 1.01 -26.84 20.88
C ILE A 26 2.24 -27.73 20.97
N ASP A 27 2.68 -28.28 19.83
CA ASP A 27 3.91 -29.07 19.77
C ASP A 27 5.11 -28.22 20.23
N ASP A 28 5.98 -28.81 21.04
CA ASP A 28 7.18 -28.13 21.53
C ASP A 28 8.07 -27.67 20.36
N ALA A 29 8.12 -28.42 19.25
CA ALA A 29 8.89 -28.04 18.06
C ALA A 29 8.35 -26.77 17.38
N ASP A 30 7.03 -26.60 17.33
CA ASP A 30 6.39 -25.40 16.78
C ASP A 30 6.69 -24.18 17.66
N VAL A 31 6.68 -24.36 18.99
CA VAL A 31 7.00 -23.31 19.95
C VAL A 31 8.49 -22.94 19.89
N GLU A 32 9.38 -23.92 19.74
CA GLU A 32 10.81 -23.69 19.57
C GLU A 32 11.10 -22.93 18.27
N THR A 33 10.44 -23.30 17.17
CA THR A 33 10.51 -22.58 15.89
C THR A 33 10.03 -21.13 16.04
N ALA A 34 8.89 -20.91 16.71
CA ALA A 34 8.38 -19.57 16.97
C ALA A 34 9.33 -18.71 17.82
N ILE A 35 9.99 -19.33 18.79
CA ILE A 35 11.04 -18.69 19.61
C ILE A 35 12.20 -18.25 18.73
N GLU A 36 12.73 -19.16 17.90
CA GLU A 36 13.86 -18.86 17.01
C GLU A 36 13.53 -17.77 16.00
N GLU A 37 12.32 -17.78 15.45
CA GLU A 37 11.88 -16.73 14.53
C GLU A 37 11.85 -15.35 15.21
N VAL A 38 11.31 -15.26 16.42
CA VAL A 38 11.26 -14.01 17.19
C VAL A 38 12.67 -13.57 17.58
N ASP A 39 13.52 -14.47 18.04
CA ASP A 39 14.89 -14.14 18.46
C ASP A 39 15.72 -13.62 17.29
N ASN A 40 15.54 -14.22 16.11
CA ASN A 40 16.25 -13.78 14.91
C ASN A 40 15.61 -12.56 14.24
N SER A 41 14.39 -12.14 14.62
CA SER A 41 13.66 -11.03 13.96
C SER A 41 14.19 -9.63 14.25
N GLN A 42 15.09 -9.46 15.23
CA GLN A 42 15.52 -8.16 15.78
C GLN A 42 14.39 -7.30 16.40
N LEU A 43 13.17 -7.82 16.52
CA LEU A 43 12.04 -7.10 17.13
C LEU A 43 12.23 -6.82 18.61
N VAL A 44 12.86 -7.75 19.35
CA VAL A 44 13.06 -7.57 20.79
C VAL A 44 14.04 -6.42 21.08
N PRO A 45 15.26 -6.38 20.50
CA PRO A 45 16.15 -5.22 20.64
C PRO A 45 15.48 -3.90 20.21
N LEU A 46 14.82 -3.89 19.05
CA LEU A 46 14.12 -2.71 18.54
C LEU A 46 13.10 -2.17 19.55
N LEU A 47 12.23 -3.04 20.09
CA LEU A 47 11.22 -2.61 21.05
C LEU A 47 11.83 -2.17 22.39
N GLU A 48 12.94 -2.75 22.82
CA GLU A 48 13.62 -2.36 24.06
C GLU A 48 14.17 -0.93 24.03
N GLU A 49 14.43 -0.38 22.83
CA GLU A 49 14.86 1.02 22.66
C GLU A 49 13.77 2.02 23.09
N PHE A 50 12.49 1.69 22.90
CA PHE A 50 11.40 2.67 23.06
C PHE A 50 10.20 2.22 23.89
N VAL A 51 10.09 0.93 24.22
CA VAL A 51 9.07 0.42 25.14
C VAL A 51 9.61 0.51 26.57
N HIS A 52 9.47 1.69 27.15
CA HIS A 52 9.86 1.92 28.54
C HIS A 52 8.77 1.44 29.49
N LEU A 53 8.98 0.28 30.11
CA LEU A 53 8.12 -0.24 31.16
C LEU A 53 8.58 0.31 32.53
N PRO A 54 7.65 0.70 33.43
CA PRO A 54 8.00 1.18 34.76
C PRO A 54 8.96 0.22 35.48
N ARG A 55 10.07 0.75 36.01
CA ARG A 55 11.02 0.00 36.83
C ARG A 55 10.41 -0.14 38.23
N GLY A 56 9.90 -1.32 38.55
CA GLY A 56 9.21 -1.62 39.80
C GLY A 56 9.06 -3.12 40.00
N ARG A 57 7.83 -3.59 40.28
CA ARG A 57 7.52 -5.02 40.46
C ARG A 57 8.10 -5.88 39.32
N HIS A 58 8.63 -7.06 39.67
CA HIS A 58 9.15 -8.03 38.69
C HIS A 58 8.13 -8.25 37.56
N ARG A 59 8.62 -8.20 36.31
CA ARG A 59 7.77 -8.39 35.12
C ARG A 59 7.25 -9.82 35.13
N THR A 60 5.95 -10.00 34.91
CA THR A 60 5.33 -11.34 34.83
C THR A 60 5.21 -11.85 33.39
N LEU A 61 5.59 -11.02 32.40
CA LEU A 61 5.71 -11.38 30.99
C LEU A 61 6.62 -10.39 30.26
N HIS A 62 7.52 -10.89 29.42
CA HIS A 62 8.45 -10.09 28.61
C HIS A 62 7.94 -9.84 27.19
N LEU A 63 8.52 -8.85 26.50
CA LEU A 63 8.19 -8.53 25.10
C LEU A 63 8.44 -9.72 24.18
N ARG A 64 9.58 -10.40 24.36
CA ARG A 64 9.91 -11.65 23.66
C ARG A 64 8.78 -12.68 23.75
N SER A 65 8.30 -12.96 24.96
CA SER A 65 7.23 -13.93 25.22
C SER A 65 5.89 -13.49 24.61
N LEU A 66 5.58 -12.19 24.63
CA LEU A 66 4.41 -11.64 23.94
C LEU A 66 4.49 -11.85 22.42
N LEU A 67 5.63 -11.55 21.79
CA LEU A 67 5.83 -11.71 20.35
C LEU A 67 5.71 -13.18 19.93
N VAL A 68 6.28 -14.11 20.71
CA VAL A 68 6.12 -15.55 20.49
C VAL A 68 4.64 -15.95 20.57
N GLY A 69 3.91 -15.44 21.57
CA GLY A 69 2.48 -15.71 21.70
C GLY A 69 1.64 -15.15 20.55
N LEU A 70 1.97 -13.96 20.04
CA LEU A 70 1.31 -13.37 18.86
C LEU A 70 1.58 -14.18 17.60
N HIS A 71 2.82 -14.62 17.42
CA HIS A 71 3.24 -15.48 16.32
C HIS A 71 2.48 -16.83 16.35
N LEU A 72 2.57 -17.57 17.46
CA LEU A 72 1.86 -18.84 17.65
C LEU A 72 0.34 -18.70 17.49
N CYS A 73 -0.23 -17.58 17.93
CA CYS A 73 -1.67 -17.33 17.74
C CYS A 73 -2.06 -17.24 16.26
N THR A 74 -1.21 -16.68 15.39
CA THR A 74 -1.50 -16.68 13.95
C THR A 74 -1.46 -18.09 13.39
N GLN A 75 -0.42 -18.87 13.69
CA GLN A 75 -0.31 -20.26 13.23
C GLN A 75 -1.48 -21.13 13.70
N ASP A 76 -1.81 -21.09 14.99
CA ASP A 76 -2.87 -21.90 15.60
C ASP A 76 -4.27 -21.62 15.04
N THR A 77 -4.53 -20.39 14.60
CA THR A 77 -5.88 -19.95 14.21
C THR A 77 -6.03 -19.73 12.70
N GLY A 78 -5.01 -20.07 11.92
CA GLY A 78 -4.96 -19.82 10.48
C GLY A 78 -4.83 -18.34 10.13
N GLY A 79 -4.27 -17.52 11.02
CA GLY A 79 -3.96 -16.12 10.80
C GLY A 79 -4.87 -15.14 11.53
N LYS A 80 -5.65 -15.56 12.54
CA LYS A 80 -6.45 -14.66 13.39
C LYS A 80 -5.66 -14.30 14.65
N ILE A 81 -5.89 -13.13 15.22
CA ILE A 81 -5.13 -12.70 16.40
C ILE A 81 -6.05 -12.08 17.43
N VAL A 82 -6.21 -12.79 18.56
CA VAL A 82 -6.98 -12.33 19.71
C VAL A 82 -6.19 -12.59 20.99
N LEU A 83 -6.08 -11.57 21.85
CA LEU A 83 -5.22 -11.65 23.04
C LEU A 83 -5.65 -12.75 24.02
N GLU A 84 -6.93 -13.11 24.08
CA GLU A 84 -7.37 -14.24 24.89
C GLU A 84 -6.78 -15.57 24.40
N ARG A 85 -6.64 -15.75 23.08
CA ARG A 85 -5.98 -16.93 22.50
C ARG A 85 -4.49 -16.90 22.77
N VAL A 86 -3.86 -15.72 22.67
CA VAL A 86 -2.45 -15.52 23.06
C VAL A 86 -2.24 -15.92 24.53
N THR A 87 -3.14 -15.52 25.43
CA THR A 87 -3.10 -15.91 26.84
C THR A 87 -3.27 -17.42 27.02
N ASP A 88 -4.27 -18.03 26.38
CA ASP A 88 -4.49 -19.48 26.43
C ASP A 88 -3.26 -20.25 25.95
N ILE A 89 -2.63 -19.78 24.87
CA ILE A 89 -1.40 -20.36 24.32
C ILE A 89 -0.25 -20.29 25.33
N LEU A 90 0.13 -19.07 25.74
CA LEU A 90 1.32 -18.83 26.55
C LEU A 90 1.26 -19.47 27.93
N TYR A 91 0.09 -19.46 28.57
CA TYR A 91 -0.03 -19.89 29.96
C TYR A 91 -0.54 -21.32 30.11
N PHE A 92 -1.27 -21.88 29.13
CA PHE A 92 -1.97 -23.14 29.34
C PHE A 92 -1.78 -24.20 28.24
N ARG A 93 -1.17 -23.86 27.08
CA ARG A 93 -1.02 -24.79 25.95
C ARG A 93 0.42 -25.09 25.54
N ILE A 94 1.40 -24.41 26.11
CA ILE A 94 2.82 -24.74 25.91
C ILE A 94 3.37 -25.49 27.13
N SER A 95 4.37 -26.33 26.93
CA SER A 95 4.92 -27.15 28.01
C SER A 95 5.55 -26.32 29.14
N PRO A 96 5.54 -26.80 30.40
CA PRO A 96 6.18 -26.10 31.51
C PRO A 96 7.66 -25.77 31.26
N ARG A 97 8.37 -26.65 30.55
CA ARG A 97 9.75 -26.45 30.09
C ARG A 97 9.87 -25.18 29.23
N LEU A 98 9.01 -25.02 28.23
CA LEU A 98 9.05 -23.88 27.33
C LEU A 98 8.49 -22.60 27.97
N ARG A 99 7.54 -22.71 28.92
CA ARG A 99 7.15 -21.56 29.78
C ARG A 99 8.33 -21.04 30.58
N ALA A 100 9.12 -21.93 31.18
CA ALA A 100 10.34 -21.54 31.91
C ALA A 100 11.38 -20.90 30.98
N ARG A 101 11.59 -21.43 29.76
CA ARG A 101 12.47 -20.84 28.73
C ARG A 101 12.02 -19.45 28.26
N LEU A 102 10.73 -19.15 28.36
CA LEU A 102 10.13 -17.86 28.03
C LEU A 102 9.95 -16.94 29.25
N ASP A 103 10.40 -17.35 30.44
CA ASP A 103 10.21 -16.66 31.72
C ASP A 103 8.74 -16.27 31.96
N ILE A 104 7.84 -17.23 31.71
CA ILE A 104 6.39 -17.07 31.89
C ILE A 104 6.00 -17.65 33.26
N SER A 105 5.43 -16.80 34.12
CA SER A 105 4.93 -17.22 35.44
C SER A 105 3.75 -18.18 35.33
N GLU A 106 3.58 -19.03 36.35
CA GLU A 106 2.44 -19.94 36.41
C GLU A 106 1.19 -19.24 36.97
N TYR A 107 0.04 -19.61 36.42
CA TYR A 107 -1.28 -19.24 36.91
C TYR A 107 -2.12 -20.50 37.01
N GLU A 108 -2.96 -20.56 38.03
CA GLU A 108 -3.92 -21.66 38.18
C GLU A 108 -4.93 -21.66 37.02
N ASP A 109 -5.25 -22.84 36.49
CA ASP A 109 -6.21 -23.00 35.39
C ASP A 109 -7.64 -22.98 35.92
N HIS A 110 -8.08 -21.80 36.33
CA HIS A 110 -9.47 -21.47 36.63
C HIS A 110 -9.76 -20.05 36.13
N ASP A 111 -11.00 -19.61 36.18
CA ASP A 111 -11.44 -18.33 35.59
C ASP A 111 -10.64 -17.13 36.10
N GLN A 112 -10.45 -17.02 37.42
CA GLN A 112 -9.67 -15.93 38.01
C GLN A 112 -8.18 -15.97 37.60
N GLY A 113 -7.58 -17.15 37.46
CA GLY A 113 -6.19 -17.33 37.05
C GLY A 113 -6.01 -17.00 35.57
N PHE A 114 -6.97 -17.40 34.73
CA PHE A 114 -7.01 -16.99 33.33
C PHE A 114 -7.14 -15.46 33.19
N GLU A 115 -8.04 -14.81 33.92
CA GLU A 115 -8.21 -13.36 33.89
C GLU A 115 -6.96 -12.62 34.39
N ALA A 116 -6.27 -13.16 35.40
CA ALA A 116 -5.00 -12.62 35.86
C ALA A 116 -3.92 -12.71 34.78
N ALA A 117 -3.77 -13.87 34.13
CA ALA A 117 -2.86 -14.07 33.01
C ALA A 117 -3.21 -13.16 31.81
N TYR A 118 -4.50 -13.03 31.49
CA TYR A 118 -4.99 -12.15 30.42
C TYR A 118 -4.67 -10.69 30.71
N ALA A 119 -4.82 -10.25 31.96
CA ALA A 119 -4.47 -8.90 32.37
C ALA A 119 -2.97 -8.62 32.18
N VAL A 120 -2.10 -9.61 32.40
CA VAL A 120 -0.65 -9.49 32.12
C VAL A 120 -0.39 -9.28 30.63
N VAL A 121 -0.91 -10.19 29.77
CA VAL A 121 -0.77 -10.09 28.30
C VAL A 121 -1.29 -8.76 27.80
N ARG A 122 -2.48 -8.36 28.26
CA ARG A 122 -3.11 -7.10 27.90
C ARG A 122 -2.23 -5.90 28.26
N ARG A 123 -1.66 -5.86 29.48
CA ARG A 123 -0.80 -4.75 29.91
C ARG A 123 0.44 -4.61 29.04
N ILE A 124 1.16 -5.70 28.79
CA ILE A 124 2.40 -5.64 27.99
C ILE A 124 2.09 -5.28 26.52
N PHE A 125 1.00 -5.80 25.95
CA PHE A 125 0.56 -5.44 24.60
C PHE A 125 0.21 -3.96 24.50
N HIS A 126 -0.52 -3.40 25.48
CA HIS A 126 -0.83 -1.98 25.49
C HIS A 126 0.41 -1.12 25.67
N ALA A 127 1.38 -1.50 26.50
CA ALA A 127 2.62 -0.75 26.63
C ALA A 127 3.41 -0.72 25.32
N MET A 128 3.54 -1.87 24.64
CA MET A 128 4.13 -1.96 23.30
C MET A 128 3.38 -1.09 22.29
N LYS A 129 2.04 -1.19 22.25
CA LYS A 129 1.18 -0.40 21.37
C LYS A 129 1.31 1.11 21.60
N GLU A 130 1.28 1.58 22.84
CA GLU A 130 1.35 3.01 23.17
C GLU A 130 2.70 3.64 22.81
N ALA A 131 3.78 2.86 22.88
CA ALA A 131 5.11 3.32 22.47
C ALA A 131 5.23 3.59 20.96
N MET A 132 4.31 3.03 20.16
CA MET A 132 4.25 3.13 18.70
C MET A 132 2.97 3.80 18.20
N ASN A 133 2.16 4.42 19.07
CA ASN A 133 0.85 4.95 18.66
C ASN A 133 0.95 6.34 18.03
N PRO A 134 0.75 6.49 16.70
CA PRO A 134 0.89 7.78 16.02
C PRO A 134 -0.37 8.66 16.19
N SER A 135 -1.42 8.17 16.84
CA SER A 135 -2.64 8.94 17.05
C SER A 135 -2.58 9.77 18.34
N PRO A 136 -2.96 11.05 18.31
CA PRO A 136 -3.17 11.85 19.51
C PRO A 136 -4.49 11.50 20.21
N LEU A 137 -5.37 10.74 19.56
CA LEU A 137 -6.74 10.51 20.04
C LEU A 137 -6.86 9.14 20.74
N PRO A 138 -7.55 9.07 21.89
CA PRO A 138 -7.70 7.82 22.60
C PRO A 138 -8.68 6.89 21.87
N SER A 139 -8.24 5.66 21.63
CA SER A 139 -9.12 4.57 21.20
C SER A 139 -10.06 4.12 22.35
N ASN A 140 -11.25 3.62 22.01
CA ASN A 140 -12.30 3.12 22.92
C ASN A 140 -13.11 4.18 23.69
N GLY A 141 -12.79 5.47 23.58
CA GLY A 141 -13.59 6.56 24.14
C GLY A 141 -14.65 7.07 23.17
N HIS A 142 -15.78 7.56 23.68
CA HIS A 142 -16.63 8.47 22.93
C HIS A 142 -16.09 9.88 23.14
N LEU A 143 -15.49 10.46 22.10
CA LEU A 143 -15.01 11.85 22.11
C LEU A 143 -15.99 12.74 21.36
N SER A 144 -16.26 13.92 21.89
CA SER A 144 -16.82 15.00 21.10
C SER A 144 -15.80 15.49 20.07
N ARG A 145 -16.29 16.09 18.98
CA ARG A 145 -15.43 16.66 17.94
C ARG A 145 -14.60 17.84 18.45
N GLU A 146 -15.16 18.60 19.38
CA GLU A 146 -14.49 19.72 20.03
C GLU A 146 -13.28 19.23 20.84
N GLU A 147 -13.47 18.22 21.70
CA GLU A 147 -12.38 17.60 22.46
C GLU A 147 -11.31 16.99 21.53
N ALA A 148 -11.73 16.33 20.45
CA ALA A 148 -10.80 15.73 19.50
C ALA A 148 -9.95 16.78 18.77
N ASN A 149 -10.57 17.90 18.37
CA ASN A 149 -9.87 19.02 17.76
C ASN A 149 -8.89 19.66 18.76
N ALA A 150 -9.30 19.84 20.02
CA ALA A 150 -8.45 20.37 21.08
C ALA A 150 -7.24 19.46 21.35
N GLN A 151 -7.45 18.14 21.45
CA GLN A 151 -6.36 17.17 21.63
C GLN A 151 -5.42 17.11 20.44
N THR A 152 -5.96 17.19 19.22
CA THR A 152 -5.13 17.21 17.99
C THR A 152 -4.30 18.49 17.92
N ALA A 153 -4.87 19.64 18.26
CA ALA A 153 -4.16 20.92 18.27
C ALA A 153 -3.09 21.00 19.37
N ALA A 154 -3.32 20.34 20.51
CA ALA A 154 -2.38 20.26 21.62
C ALA A 154 -1.32 19.15 21.46
N ALA A 155 -1.40 18.36 20.37
CA ALA A 155 -0.52 17.22 20.18
C ALA A 155 0.92 17.64 19.84
N ASP A 156 1.87 16.93 20.42
CA ASP A 156 3.29 17.04 20.07
C ASP A 156 3.56 16.30 18.74
N VAL A 157 3.67 17.08 17.66
CA VAL A 157 3.82 16.56 16.30
C VAL A 157 5.10 15.73 16.14
N ASP A 158 6.21 16.16 16.74
CA ASP A 158 7.50 15.45 16.63
C ASP A 158 7.43 14.10 17.34
N LYS A 159 6.79 14.06 18.50
CA LYS A 159 6.55 12.81 19.23
C LYS A 159 5.63 11.85 18.47
N LEU A 160 4.60 12.36 17.79
CA LEU A 160 3.73 11.52 16.95
C LEU A 160 4.48 10.98 15.72
N ALA A 161 5.29 11.80 15.05
CA ALA A 161 6.11 11.39 13.91
C ALA A 161 7.14 10.31 14.31
N GLU A 162 7.76 10.45 15.47
CA GLU A 162 8.66 9.44 16.02
C GLU A 162 7.93 8.11 16.30
N ARG A 163 6.70 8.15 16.83
CA ARG A 163 5.87 6.95 17.02
C ARG A 163 5.44 6.31 15.71
N GLU A 164 5.13 7.11 14.70
CA GLU A 164 4.84 6.66 13.33
C GLU A 164 6.06 5.91 12.75
N ARG A 165 7.26 6.46 12.91
CA ARG A 165 8.51 5.81 12.49
C ARG A 165 8.75 4.47 13.21
N ARG A 166 8.52 4.41 14.52
CA ARG A 166 8.63 3.16 15.30
C ARG A 166 7.63 2.11 14.83
N LEU A 167 6.40 2.51 14.53
CA LEU A 167 5.38 1.61 14.00
C LEU A 167 5.77 1.06 12.63
N ALA A 168 6.35 1.89 11.75
CA ALA A 168 6.85 1.46 10.45
C ALA A 168 8.03 0.48 10.57
N LEU A 169 9.00 0.78 11.43
CA LEU A 169 10.12 -0.15 11.72
C LEU A 169 9.61 -1.48 12.26
N PHE A 170 8.63 -1.45 13.17
CA PHE A 170 8.03 -2.67 13.71
C PHE A 170 7.39 -3.52 12.61
N THR A 171 6.59 -2.93 11.71
CA THR A 171 5.95 -3.69 10.62
C THR A 171 6.97 -4.22 9.62
N GLU A 172 8.01 -3.45 9.31
CA GLU A 172 9.14 -3.88 8.49
C GLU A 172 9.81 -5.13 9.06
N PHE A 173 10.19 -5.12 10.34
CA PHE A 173 10.89 -6.24 10.97
C PHE A 173 10.00 -7.49 11.08
N VAL A 174 8.70 -7.34 11.33
CA VAL A 174 7.74 -8.45 11.33
C VAL A 174 7.63 -9.08 9.93
N LEU A 175 7.60 -8.26 8.87
CA LEU A 175 7.48 -8.74 7.50
C LEU A 175 8.81 -9.31 6.97
N ASP A 176 9.94 -8.68 7.26
CA ASP A 176 11.29 -9.17 6.92
C ASP A 176 11.51 -10.57 7.52
N ALA A 177 11.22 -10.74 8.81
CA ALA A 177 11.29 -12.05 9.47
C ALA A 177 10.43 -13.12 8.77
N SER A 178 9.31 -12.73 8.15
CA SER A 178 8.42 -13.66 7.43
C SER A 178 8.93 -14.08 6.05
N VAL A 179 9.79 -13.28 5.43
CA VAL A 179 10.32 -13.53 4.08
C VAL A 179 11.77 -14.01 4.09
N ARG A 180 12.37 -14.19 5.27
CA ARG A 180 13.74 -14.69 5.45
C ARG A 180 14.07 -15.94 4.62
N PRO A 181 13.19 -16.95 4.46
CA PRO A 181 13.48 -18.10 3.60
C PRO A 181 13.74 -17.74 2.13
N LEU A 182 13.33 -16.56 1.69
CA LEU A 182 13.54 -16.02 0.35
C LEU A 182 14.63 -14.94 0.29
N GLN A 183 15.25 -14.55 1.40
CA GLN A 183 16.09 -13.35 1.47
C GLN A 183 17.25 -13.37 0.47
N ASP A 184 17.94 -14.50 0.34
CA ASP A 184 19.02 -14.68 -0.63
C ASP A 184 18.53 -14.56 -2.08
N LEU A 185 17.33 -15.08 -2.37
CA LEU A 185 16.73 -15.02 -3.70
C LEU A 185 16.23 -13.60 -4.02
N LEU A 186 15.66 -12.91 -3.03
CA LEU A 186 15.23 -11.51 -3.17
C LEU A 186 16.42 -10.57 -3.35
N ALA A 187 17.57 -10.86 -2.73
CA ALA A 187 18.80 -10.08 -2.90
C ALA A 187 19.44 -10.24 -4.29
N ASP A 188 19.23 -11.38 -4.95
CA ASP A 188 19.71 -11.67 -6.30
C ASP A 188 18.82 -11.04 -7.40
N LEU A 189 17.61 -10.56 -7.07
CA LEU A 189 16.76 -9.83 -8.01
C LEU A 189 17.36 -8.45 -8.30
N ALA A 190 17.91 -8.27 -9.51
CA ALA A 190 18.55 -7.03 -9.93
C ALA A 190 17.59 -5.81 -9.87
N GLU A 191 16.28 -6.03 -10.08
CA GLU A 191 15.22 -5.02 -9.96
C GLU A 191 13.92 -5.68 -9.42
N VAL A 192 13.44 -5.25 -8.26
CA VAL A 192 12.11 -5.61 -7.74
C VAL A 192 11.14 -4.48 -8.06
N SER A 193 10.07 -4.78 -8.78
CA SER A 193 8.98 -3.82 -8.95
C SER A 193 8.01 -3.91 -7.77
N LEU A 194 7.65 -2.77 -7.22
CA LEU A 194 6.78 -2.65 -6.05
C LEU A 194 5.40 -2.15 -6.49
N GLY A 195 4.37 -2.98 -6.28
CA GLY A 195 2.99 -2.55 -6.43
C GLY A 195 2.50 -1.97 -5.11
N ILE A 196 1.84 -0.82 -5.14
CA ILE A 196 1.08 -0.27 -4.00
C ILE A 196 -0.40 -0.28 -4.36
N ASP A 197 -1.21 -0.93 -3.55
CA ASP A 197 -2.68 -0.90 -3.68
C ASP A 197 -3.31 -0.65 -2.31
N ALA A 198 -4.37 0.14 -2.31
CA ALA A 198 -5.15 0.47 -1.12
C ALA A 198 -6.29 -0.54 -0.99
N THR A 199 -6.28 -1.35 0.08
CA THR A 199 -7.37 -2.25 0.39
C THR A 199 -8.09 -1.84 1.69
N PRO A 200 -9.43 -1.72 1.70
CA PRO A 200 -10.15 -1.40 2.90
C PRO A 200 -10.16 -2.59 3.86
N ILE A 201 -9.91 -2.34 5.15
CA ILE A 201 -10.03 -3.33 6.23
C ILE A 201 -10.98 -2.81 7.31
N ARG A 202 -11.86 -3.67 7.85
CA ARG A 202 -12.80 -3.25 8.91
C ARG A 202 -12.09 -3.11 10.25
N THR A 203 -12.37 -2.02 10.95
CA THR A 203 -12.09 -1.92 12.40
C THR A 203 -13.18 -2.65 13.20
N PHE A 204 -12.87 -3.03 14.45
CA PHE A 204 -13.84 -3.56 15.41
C PHE A 204 -14.80 -2.49 15.97
N SER A 205 -14.57 -1.22 15.63
CA SER A 205 -15.48 -0.11 15.93
C SER A 205 -16.67 -0.03 14.96
N ARG A 206 -17.77 0.56 15.43
CA ARG A 206 -18.90 0.91 14.56
C ARG A 206 -18.75 2.36 14.10
N GLY A 207 -18.94 2.59 12.81
CA GLY A 207 -18.94 3.95 12.24
C GLY A 207 -20.10 4.79 12.77
N ARG A 208 -19.84 6.08 12.97
CA ARG A 208 -20.83 7.12 13.24
C ARG A 208 -20.92 8.05 12.05
N ARG A 209 -21.94 8.91 12.00
CA ARG A 209 -22.06 9.95 10.94
C ARG A 209 -20.83 10.84 10.95
N ALA A 210 -20.22 11.10 9.80
CA ALA A 210 -18.92 11.78 9.80
C ALA A 210 -19.02 13.26 10.19
N ASN A 211 -20.19 13.88 10.04
CA ASN A 211 -20.49 15.24 10.51
C ASN A 211 -21.19 15.25 11.88
N GLY A 212 -21.27 14.10 12.57
CA GLY A 212 -21.85 14.03 13.90
C GLY A 212 -21.02 14.81 14.94
N PRO A 213 -21.65 15.21 16.05
CA PRO A 213 -20.96 15.90 17.14
C PRO A 213 -19.95 15.01 17.88
N GLU A 214 -20.09 13.69 17.76
CA GLU A 214 -19.23 12.69 18.41
C GLU A 214 -18.50 11.84 17.37
N LEU A 215 -17.24 11.52 17.68
CA LEU A 215 -16.43 10.56 16.93
C LEU A 215 -16.81 9.11 17.29
N ALA A 216 -16.44 8.19 16.41
CA ALA A 216 -16.52 6.75 16.69
C ALA A 216 -15.52 6.37 17.80
N THR A 217 -15.72 5.20 18.43
CA THR A 217 -14.78 4.64 19.43
C THR A 217 -13.41 4.27 18.86
N ASP A 218 -13.22 4.49 17.57
CA ASP A 218 -11.96 4.39 16.85
C ASP A 218 -11.86 5.61 15.93
N PRO A 219 -11.30 6.73 16.43
CA PRO A 219 -11.40 8.03 15.78
C PRO A 219 -10.55 8.15 14.49
N ASP A 220 -9.51 7.32 14.37
CA ASP A 220 -8.63 7.24 13.20
C ASP A 220 -9.23 6.44 12.05
N ALA A 221 -10.28 5.65 12.31
CA ALA A 221 -11.03 4.96 11.26
C ALA A 221 -11.97 5.92 10.51
N GLY A 222 -12.34 5.56 9.28
CA GLY A 222 -13.24 6.35 8.44
C GLY A 222 -14.18 5.48 7.61
N TRP A 223 -15.16 6.13 6.97
CA TRP A 223 -16.03 5.47 6.00
C TRP A 223 -15.33 5.33 4.65
N TYR A 224 -15.22 4.10 4.19
CA TYR A 224 -14.81 3.73 2.85
C TYR A 224 -16.05 3.46 1.98
N VAL A 225 -16.07 4.03 0.79
CA VAL A 225 -17.12 3.82 -0.23
C VAL A 225 -16.49 3.19 -1.46
N ARG A 226 -16.97 2.01 -1.86
CA ARG A 226 -16.41 1.23 -2.98
C ARG A 226 -16.62 1.87 -4.36
N GLU A 227 -17.67 2.68 -4.53
CA GLU A 227 -17.99 3.43 -5.76
C GLU A 227 -17.92 4.93 -5.42
N GLY A 228 -16.74 5.54 -5.59
CA GLY A 228 -16.46 6.93 -5.23
C GLY A 228 -14.95 7.24 -5.21
N ASP A 229 -14.59 8.44 -4.79
CA ASP A 229 -13.20 8.92 -4.62
C ASP A 229 -12.53 8.40 -3.32
N HIS A 230 -13.11 7.36 -2.72
CA HIS A 230 -12.71 6.75 -1.44
C HIS A 230 -12.70 7.70 -0.24
N ARG A 231 -13.25 8.93 -0.37
CA ARG A 231 -13.41 9.86 0.75
C ARG A 231 -14.65 9.50 1.59
N ASP A 232 -14.64 10.01 2.82
CA ASP A 232 -15.79 9.89 3.71
C ASP A 232 -17.01 10.62 3.08
N PRO A 233 -18.14 9.93 2.86
CA PRO A 233 -19.28 10.43 2.09
C PRO A 233 -19.95 11.67 2.67
N ASP A 234 -19.72 11.96 3.96
CA ASP A 234 -20.35 13.09 4.64
C ASP A 234 -19.44 14.34 4.68
N VAL A 235 -18.16 14.27 4.27
CA VAL A 235 -17.28 15.46 4.28
C VAL A 235 -17.69 16.42 3.15
N PRO A 236 -18.10 17.67 3.45
CA PRO A 236 -18.52 18.61 2.41
C PRO A 236 -17.35 18.98 1.49
N VAL A 237 -17.60 18.91 0.18
CA VAL A 237 -16.71 19.41 -0.88
C VAL A 237 -16.76 20.93 -0.85
N SER A 238 -15.63 21.63 -0.87
CA SER A 238 -15.63 23.06 -1.17
C SER A 238 -16.22 23.28 -2.56
N ASP A 239 -17.20 24.19 -2.71
CA ASP A 239 -17.92 24.40 -3.98
C ASP A 239 -17.00 24.64 -5.19
N SER A 240 -15.77 25.10 -4.96
CA SER A 240 -14.70 25.28 -5.95
C SER A 240 -14.21 24.00 -6.65
N MET A 241 -14.56 22.80 -6.17
CA MET A 241 -14.17 21.51 -6.77
C MET A 241 -15.34 20.68 -7.32
N ARG A 242 -16.57 21.22 -7.32
CA ARG A 242 -17.74 20.50 -7.84
C ARG A 242 -17.79 20.66 -9.37
N PRO A 243 -17.68 19.57 -10.17
CA PRO A 243 -17.91 19.69 -11.61
C PRO A 243 -19.35 20.17 -11.87
N PRO A 244 -19.58 20.99 -12.91
CA PRO A 244 -20.91 21.47 -13.23
C PRO A 244 -21.84 20.28 -13.53
N PRO A 245 -23.12 20.34 -13.09
CA PRO A 245 -24.06 19.26 -13.35
C PRO A 245 -24.24 19.08 -14.87
N PRO A 246 -24.29 17.83 -15.36
CA PRO A 246 -24.52 17.58 -16.78
C PRO A 246 -25.91 18.10 -17.20
N PRO A 247 -26.09 18.53 -18.46
CA PRO A 247 -27.36 19.04 -18.95
C PRO A 247 -28.45 17.96 -18.84
N ALA A 248 -29.61 18.36 -18.30
CA ALA A 248 -30.72 17.47 -18.04
C ALA A 248 -31.25 16.83 -19.33
N LYS A 249 -31.03 15.53 -19.51
CA LYS A 249 -31.68 14.76 -20.58
C LYS A 249 -33.15 14.55 -20.24
N ARG A 250 -34.06 15.18 -21.00
CA ARG A 250 -35.49 14.84 -21.01
C ARG A 250 -35.68 13.47 -21.67
N GLY A 251 -35.61 12.40 -20.87
CA GLY A 251 -35.90 11.04 -21.29
C GLY A 251 -36.53 10.26 -20.15
N LYS A 252 -37.57 9.47 -20.46
CA LYS A 252 -38.37 8.70 -19.49
C LYS A 252 -37.45 7.90 -18.55
N ALA A 253 -37.70 8.05 -17.25
CA ALA A 253 -36.95 7.40 -16.18
C ALA A 253 -36.97 5.88 -16.36
N LYS A 254 -35.86 5.30 -16.84
CA LYS A 254 -35.54 3.91 -16.54
C LYS A 254 -35.12 3.89 -15.07
N THR A 255 -35.90 3.24 -14.22
CA THR A 255 -35.51 2.86 -12.86
C THR A 255 -34.32 1.93 -12.95
N SER A 256 -33.11 2.49 -13.06
CA SER A 256 -31.90 1.74 -12.79
C SER A 256 -31.97 1.34 -11.31
N LEU A 257 -31.83 0.04 -11.03
CA LEU A 257 -31.56 -0.45 -9.69
C LEU A 257 -30.36 0.35 -9.16
N VAL A 258 -30.59 1.27 -8.22
CA VAL A 258 -29.52 2.00 -7.55
C VAL A 258 -28.61 0.95 -6.93
N LYS A 259 -27.41 0.75 -7.51
CA LYS A 259 -26.39 -0.13 -6.92
C LYS A 259 -26.19 0.36 -5.49
N LYS A 260 -26.52 -0.48 -4.50
CA LYS A 260 -26.28 -0.15 -3.10
C LYS A 260 -24.79 0.07 -2.93
N LYS A 261 -24.39 1.33 -2.69
CA LYS A 261 -23.02 1.68 -2.32
C LYS A 261 -22.59 0.79 -1.15
N LYS A 262 -21.53 0.01 -1.33
CA LYS A 262 -20.97 -0.82 -0.26
C LYS A 262 -20.12 0.07 0.63
N TYR A 263 -20.60 0.30 1.86
CA TYR A 263 -19.90 1.06 2.89
C TYR A 263 -19.13 0.12 3.81
N LEU A 264 -17.93 0.54 4.17
CA LEU A 264 -17.08 -0.13 5.16
C LEU A 264 -16.56 0.94 6.12
N PHE A 265 -16.54 0.67 7.43
CA PHE A 265 -15.91 1.56 8.40
C PHE A 265 -14.60 0.93 8.88
N GLY A 266 -13.49 1.63 8.72
CA GLY A 266 -12.16 1.07 8.93
C GLY A 266 -11.03 1.90 8.35
N TYR A 267 -9.98 1.21 7.91
CA TYR A 267 -8.74 1.81 7.42
C TYR A 267 -8.50 1.43 5.95
N ASP A 268 -7.78 2.29 5.25
CA ASP A 268 -7.12 1.93 4.00
C ASP A 268 -5.77 1.32 4.34
N THR A 269 -5.54 0.09 3.88
CA THR A 269 -4.26 -0.61 4.03
C THR A 269 -3.50 -0.53 2.73
N HIS A 270 -2.27 -0.04 2.77
CA HIS A 270 -1.37 0.05 1.64
C HIS A 270 -0.34 -1.07 1.74
N LEU A 271 -0.36 -1.99 0.78
CA LEU A 271 0.57 -3.11 0.73
C LEU A 271 1.64 -2.86 -0.31
N ILE A 272 2.90 -3.05 0.07
CA ILE A 272 4.04 -3.11 -0.84
C ILE A 272 4.28 -4.58 -1.17
N VAL A 273 4.02 -4.96 -2.41
CA VAL A 273 4.09 -6.34 -2.87
C VAL A 273 5.26 -6.52 -3.84
N THR A 274 6.01 -7.61 -3.65
CA THR A 274 7.11 -8.00 -4.56
C THR A 274 6.59 -8.51 -5.89
N ARG A 275 7.26 -8.09 -6.96
CA ARG A 275 7.16 -8.78 -8.23
C ARG A 275 8.47 -8.69 -9.03
N ASP A 276 8.86 -9.83 -9.57
CA ASP A 276 9.83 -9.91 -10.66
C ASP A 276 9.14 -9.51 -11.97
N THR A 277 9.61 -8.41 -12.58
CA THR A 277 9.07 -7.87 -13.83
C THR A 277 9.57 -8.55 -15.09
N GLU A 278 10.69 -9.27 -15.02
CA GLU A 278 11.30 -9.97 -16.15
C GLU A 278 10.62 -11.33 -16.37
N HIS A 279 10.15 -11.97 -15.30
CA HIS A 279 9.52 -13.30 -15.36
C HIS A 279 7.98 -13.20 -15.28
N ASP A 280 7.32 -13.41 -16.43
CA ASP A 280 5.88 -13.64 -16.48
C ASP A 280 5.51 -14.85 -15.62
N ALA A 281 4.34 -14.85 -14.98
CA ALA A 281 3.79 -16.05 -14.35
C ALA A 281 3.47 -17.08 -15.45
N VAL A 282 4.52 -17.78 -15.90
CA VAL A 282 4.41 -18.87 -16.86
C VAL A 282 4.11 -20.10 -16.03
N LEU A 283 2.91 -20.66 -16.22
CA LEU A 283 2.71 -22.07 -15.88
C LEU A 283 3.61 -22.86 -16.83
N LEU A 284 4.29 -23.88 -16.30
CA LEU A 284 4.95 -24.87 -17.15
C LEU A 284 3.89 -25.53 -18.06
N ASP A 285 4.35 -26.20 -19.12
CA ASP A 285 3.46 -26.81 -20.13
C ASP A 285 2.50 -27.87 -19.52
N ASP A 286 2.82 -28.37 -18.32
CA ASP A 286 2.01 -29.30 -17.52
C ASP A 286 0.98 -28.60 -16.60
N GLY A 287 0.88 -27.27 -16.66
CA GLY A 287 -0.01 -26.46 -15.83
C GLY A 287 0.50 -26.19 -14.41
N THR A 288 1.73 -26.60 -14.05
CA THR A 288 2.31 -26.33 -12.74
C THR A 288 2.96 -24.94 -12.68
N PRO A 289 3.02 -24.28 -11.50
CA PRO A 289 3.73 -23.02 -11.36
C PRO A 289 5.21 -23.18 -11.68
N ASN A 290 5.79 -22.28 -12.47
CA ASN A 290 7.23 -22.31 -12.73
C ASN A 290 8.02 -22.09 -11.41
N PRO A 291 8.84 -23.08 -10.98
CA PRO A 291 9.59 -23.03 -9.72
C PRO A 291 10.66 -21.92 -9.70
N ASP A 292 11.08 -21.42 -10.86
CA ASP A 292 12.04 -20.32 -10.99
C ASP A 292 11.41 -18.94 -10.68
N ILE A 293 10.09 -18.87 -10.49
CA ILE A 293 9.38 -17.62 -10.20
C ILE A 293 9.11 -17.53 -8.70
N LEU A 294 9.67 -16.48 -8.08
CA LEU A 294 9.43 -16.20 -6.66
C LEU A 294 7.95 -15.94 -6.37
N PRO A 295 7.43 -16.43 -5.22
CA PRO A 295 6.06 -16.16 -4.83
C PRO A 295 5.90 -14.67 -4.52
N VAL A 296 4.77 -14.12 -4.94
CA VAL A 296 4.38 -12.74 -4.64
C VAL A 296 4.15 -12.61 -3.13
N VAL A 297 5.03 -11.89 -2.42
CA VAL A 297 4.98 -11.65 -0.96
C VAL A 297 4.89 -10.16 -0.64
N VAL A 298 4.36 -9.82 0.54
CA VAL A 298 4.31 -8.45 1.06
C VAL A 298 5.59 -8.12 1.82
N LEU A 299 6.22 -7.00 1.50
CA LEU A 299 7.41 -6.50 2.20
C LEU A 299 7.14 -5.28 3.08
N GLY A 300 6.04 -4.57 2.83
CA GLY A 300 5.69 -3.37 3.60
C GLY A 300 4.19 -3.19 3.72
N VAL A 301 3.78 -2.57 4.82
CA VAL A 301 2.39 -2.23 5.09
C VAL A 301 2.28 -0.91 5.84
N ALA A 302 1.32 -0.08 5.41
CA ALA A 302 0.88 1.11 6.13
C ALA A 302 -0.65 1.12 6.23
N LEU A 303 -1.19 1.70 7.31
CA LEU A 303 -2.62 1.93 7.48
C LEU A 303 -2.87 3.42 7.59
N ASP A 304 -3.88 3.90 6.89
CA ASP A 304 -4.32 5.28 6.92
C ASP A 304 -5.83 5.38 7.10
N LYS A 305 -6.27 6.55 7.57
CA LYS A 305 -7.68 6.92 7.52
C LYS A 305 -8.11 7.04 6.05
N PRO A 306 -9.22 6.42 5.63
CA PRO A 306 -9.64 6.44 4.24
C PRO A 306 -9.72 7.86 3.66
N GLY A 307 -9.09 8.05 2.49
CA GLY A 307 -9.13 9.31 1.73
C GLY A 307 -8.39 10.52 2.33
N GLN A 308 -7.66 10.39 3.45
CA GLN A 308 -6.98 11.54 4.08
C GLN A 308 -5.49 11.67 3.74
N ARG A 309 -4.77 10.55 3.55
CA ARG A 309 -3.33 10.55 3.25
C ARG A 309 -3.00 9.61 2.07
N PRO A 310 -3.48 9.88 0.85
CA PRO A 310 -3.04 9.15 -0.34
C PRO A 310 -1.53 9.35 -0.65
N ALA A 311 -0.84 10.24 0.06
CA ALA A 311 0.46 10.81 -0.28
C ALA A 311 1.68 9.88 -0.15
N TYR A 312 1.61 8.75 0.59
CA TYR A 312 2.67 7.72 0.61
C TYR A 312 2.47 6.62 -0.47
N ASN A 313 1.36 6.66 -1.22
CA ASN A 313 0.76 5.47 -1.87
C ASN A 313 1.04 5.26 -3.36
N GLY A 314 2.16 5.74 -3.92
CA GLY A 314 2.36 5.61 -5.36
C GLY A 314 3.73 5.99 -5.89
N LEU A 315 4.82 5.68 -5.19
CA LEU A 315 6.17 5.99 -5.67
C LEU A 315 6.57 5.09 -6.86
N LYS A 316 6.07 5.49 -8.04
CA LYS A 316 6.70 5.52 -9.39
C LYS A 316 5.80 5.07 -10.55
N VAL A 317 4.67 4.40 -10.30
CA VAL A 317 3.65 4.06 -11.31
C VAL A 317 2.28 4.00 -10.64
N TYR A 318 1.39 4.95 -10.88
CA TYR A 318 0.04 4.96 -10.32
C TYR A 318 -1.02 5.34 -11.35
N ASP A 319 -2.27 4.94 -11.09
CA ASP A 319 -3.39 5.33 -11.92
C ASP A 319 -3.91 6.71 -11.51
N TYR A 320 -4.20 7.58 -12.47
CA TYR A 320 -4.76 8.89 -12.16
C TYR A 320 -6.21 8.74 -11.70
N ARG A 321 -6.64 9.59 -10.76
CA ARG A 321 -8.06 9.68 -10.40
C ARG A 321 -8.87 10.19 -11.59
N ALA A 322 -10.17 9.90 -11.62
CA ALA A 322 -11.06 10.32 -12.70
C ALA A 322 -11.06 11.85 -12.94
N ASP A 323 -10.85 12.66 -11.88
CA ASP A 323 -10.73 14.13 -11.96
C ASP A 323 -9.37 14.62 -12.45
N GLN A 324 -8.40 13.72 -12.60
CA GLN A 324 -7.02 13.99 -13.01
C GLN A 324 -6.69 13.46 -14.42
N LEU A 325 -7.67 12.86 -15.11
CA LEU A 325 -7.51 12.36 -16.48
C LEU A 325 -7.62 13.49 -17.51
N GLY A 326 -7.04 13.27 -18.69
CA GLY A 326 -7.00 14.27 -19.76
C GLY A 326 -6.08 15.46 -19.45
N LYS A 327 -6.52 16.67 -19.80
CA LYS A 327 -5.71 17.89 -19.62
C LYS A 327 -5.65 18.32 -18.16
N GLN A 328 -4.45 18.31 -17.59
CA GLN A 328 -4.17 18.55 -16.18
C GLN A 328 -3.70 19.98 -15.89
N ASP A 329 -2.92 20.57 -16.80
CA ASP A 329 -2.30 21.89 -16.60
C ASP A 329 -1.78 22.49 -17.93
N GLY A 330 -1.16 23.67 -17.87
CA GLY A 330 -0.49 24.31 -19.00
C GLY A 330 0.65 25.24 -18.58
N THR A 331 1.72 25.30 -19.38
CA THR A 331 2.82 26.28 -19.16
C THR A 331 3.37 26.77 -20.48
N GLN A 332 3.53 28.09 -20.63
CA GLN A 332 4.10 28.73 -21.82
C GLN A 332 3.46 28.25 -23.15
N GLY A 333 2.17 27.93 -23.12
CA GLY A 333 1.39 27.42 -24.24
C GLY A 333 1.45 25.90 -24.44
N ALA A 334 2.33 25.17 -23.76
CA ALA A 334 2.28 23.71 -23.71
C ALA A 334 1.15 23.24 -22.80
N ILE A 335 0.56 22.08 -23.10
CA ILE A 335 -0.49 21.45 -22.29
C ILE A 335 0.08 20.23 -21.58
N LEU A 336 -0.25 20.05 -20.31
CA LEU A 336 0.06 18.85 -19.54
C LEU A 336 -1.13 17.89 -19.66
N VAL A 337 -0.91 16.70 -20.20
CA VAL A 337 -1.94 15.66 -20.32
C VAL A 337 -1.39 14.39 -19.71
N GLU A 338 -2.06 13.88 -18.68
CA GLU A 338 -1.71 12.62 -17.99
C GLU A 338 -0.19 12.47 -17.75
N GLY A 339 0.41 13.50 -17.15
CA GLY A 339 1.81 13.51 -16.68
C GLY A 339 2.88 13.86 -17.70
N ARG A 340 2.52 14.17 -18.96
CA ARG A 340 3.49 14.58 -20.00
C ARG A 340 3.09 15.89 -20.69
N TRP A 341 4.10 16.63 -21.12
CA TRP A 341 3.95 17.91 -21.82
C TRP A 341 3.76 17.68 -23.33
N TYR A 342 2.70 18.26 -23.89
CA TYR A 342 2.32 18.17 -25.29
C TYR A 342 2.15 19.54 -25.95
N CYS A 343 2.28 19.53 -27.27
CA CYS A 343 1.98 20.66 -28.14
C CYS A 343 0.47 20.93 -28.10
N PRO A 344 0.04 22.20 -28.00
CA PRO A 344 -1.37 22.57 -27.86
C PRO A 344 -2.32 22.13 -29.00
N PRO A 345 -1.88 21.93 -30.26
CA PRO A 345 -2.76 21.44 -31.33
C PRO A 345 -3.08 19.94 -31.23
N MET A 346 -2.78 19.29 -30.10
CA MET A 346 -3.16 17.89 -29.90
C MET A 346 -4.69 17.76 -29.92
N PRO A 347 -5.27 16.91 -30.79
CA PRO A 347 -6.73 16.79 -30.90
C PRO A 347 -7.40 16.33 -29.61
N GLU A 348 -8.62 16.83 -29.38
CA GLU A 348 -9.44 16.50 -28.20
C GLU A 348 -9.65 14.98 -27.99
N PRO A 349 -9.85 14.14 -29.02
CA PRO A 349 -9.93 12.68 -28.83
C PRO A 349 -8.64 12.05 -28.29
N LEU A 350 -7.48 12.66 -28.56
CA LEU A 350 -6.22 12.21 -27.96
C LEU A 350 -6.11 12.69 -26.52
N ILE A 351 -6.54 13.93 -26.23
CA ILE A 351 -6.54 14.48 -24.86
C ILE A 351 -7.46 13.63 -23.96
N ASN A 352 -8.70 13.36 -24.39
CA ASN A 352 -9.73 12.72 -23.58
C ASN A 352 -9.77 11.19 -23.73
N ALA A 353 -8.82 10.56 -24.43
CA ALA A 353 -8.83 9.12 -24.71
C ALA A 353 -9.14 8.24 -23.48
N THR A 354 -8.49 8.49 -22.33
CA THR A 354 -8.73 7.70 -21.11
C THR A 354 -10.10 8.01 -20.47
N ILE A 355 -10.56 9.27 -20.54
CA ILE A 355 -11.90 9.67 -20.11
C ILE A 355 -12.95 8.93 -20.94
N ASP A 356 -12.76 8.85 -22.25
CA ASP A 356 -13.67 8.17 -23.18
C ASP A 356 -13.68 6.66 -22.97
N LEU A 357 -12.55 6.06 -22.63
CA LEU A 357 -12.48 4.65 -22.24
C LEU A 357 -13.32 4.39 -20.98
N TYR A 358 -13.15 5.22 -19.94
CA TYR A 358 -13.86 5.05 -18.65
C TYR A 358 -15.36 5.36 -18.77
N ALA A 359 -15.73 6.23 -19.70
CA ALA A 359 -17.12 6.50 -20.05
C ALA A 359 -17.74 5.45 -21.00
N GLU A 360 -17.01 4.37 -21.32
CA GLU A 360 -17.41 3.30 -22.25
C GLU A 360 -17.77 3.83 -23.65
N ARG A 361 -17.18 4.96 -24.07
CA ARG A 361 -17.38 5.57 -25.41
C ARG A 361 -16.45 4.97 -26.46
N ILE A 362 -15.30 4.47 -26.03
CA ILE A 362 -14.32 3.78 -26.88
C ILE A 362 -13.89 2.47 -26.21
N ASP A 363 -13.43 1.52 -27.02
CA ASP A 363 -12.85 0.27 -26.52
C ASP A 363 -11.36 0.42 -26.17
N ARG A 364 -10.81 -0.62 -25.53
CA ARG A 364 -9.41 -0.67 -25.11
C ARG A 364 -8.45 -0.62 -26.29
N GLU A 365 -8.77 -1.24 -27.42
CA GLU A 365 -7.92 -1.26 -28.61
C GLU A 365 -7.77 0.15 -29.22
N THR A 366 -8.89 0.86 -29.32
CA THR A 366 -8.95 2.25 -29.73
C THR A 366 -8.19 3.13 -28.77
N TRP A 367 -8.36 2.95 -27.45
CA TRP A 367 -7.58 3.68 -26.45
C TRP A 367 -6.07 3.47 -26.61
N VAL A 368 -5.58 2.24 -26.79
CA VAL A 368 -4.15 1.95 -27.02
C VAL A 368 -3.63 2.73 -28.24
N ARG A 369 -4.39 2.73 -29.35
CA ARG A 369 -4.05 3.48 -30.56
C ARG A 369 -3.98 4.99 -30.32
N LEU A 370 -4.96 5.56 -29.60
CA LEU A 370 -5.00 6.99 -29.30
C LEU A 370 -3.86 7.41 -28.37
N ILE A 371 -3.54 6.62 -27.32
CA ILE A 371 -2.39 6.91 -26.45
C ILE A 371 -1.08 6.85 -27.24
N ALA A 372 -0.90 5.87 -28.13
CA ALA A 372 0.28 5.80 -28.99
C ALA A 372 0.40 7.02 -29.93
N ALA A 373 -0.72 7.51 -30.46
CA ALA A 373 -0.77 8.68 -31.34
C ALA A 373 -0.35 10.00 -30.64
N ARG A 374 -0.50 10.11 -29.30
CA ARG A 374 -0.03 11.27 -28.53
C ARG A 374 1.47 11.53 -28.69
N ARG A 375 2.27 10.50 -28.99
CA ARG A 375 3.73 10.60 -29.16
C ARG A 375 4.13 11.66 -30.19
N GLY A 376 3.35 11.86 -31.25
CA GLY A 376 3.60 12.88 -32.27
C GLY A 376 3.52 14.32 -31.75
N TYR A 377 2.79 14.55 -30.66
CA TYR A 377 2.59 15.86 -30.07
C TYR A 377 3.49 16.13 -28.86
N ARG A 378 4.26 15.13 -28.41
CA ARG A 378 5.02 15.20 -27.15
C ARG A 378 6.22 16.14 -27.25
N LEU A 379 6.36 17.04 -26.27
CA LEU A 379 7.56 17.87 -26.15
C LEU A 379 8.77 16.99 -25.79
N MET A 380 9.93 17.33 -26.32
CA MET A 380 11.17 16.56 -26.13
C MET A 380 12.16 17.34 -25.27
N PRO A 381 12.85 16.74 -24.29
CA PRO A 381 13.89 17.44 -23.56
C PRO A 381 15.01 17.86 -24.51
N LYS A 382 15.31 19.15 -24.56
CA LYS A 382 16.44 19.69 -25.34
C LYS A 382 17.77 19.41 -24.63
N GLN A 383 17.73 19.43 -23.31
CA GLN A 383 18.86 19.19 -22.42
C GLN A 383 18.32 18.61 -21.10
N ASN A 384 19.22 18.10 -20.28
CA ASN A 384 18.90 17.70 -18.91
C ASN A 384 18.41 18.89 -18.10
N ALA A 385 17.67 18.63 -17.02
CA ALA A 385 17.33 19.67 -16.06
C ALA A 385 18.61 20.27 -15.47
N ASP A 386 18.61 21.57 -15.18
CA ASP A 386 19.71 22.21 -14.47
C ASP A 386 19.70 21.88 -12.98
N THR A 387 20.65 22.45 -12.23
CA THR A 387 20.81 22.21 -10.78
C THR A 387 19.57 22.60 -9.97
N ASP A 388 18.79 23.55 -10.50
CA ASP A 388 17.57 24.05 -9.87
C ASP A 388 16.33 23.33 -10.40
N GLY A 389 16.49 22.30 -11.24
CA GLY A 389 15.43 21.45 -11.76
C GLY A 389 14.64 22.04 -12.94
N TYR A 390 15.05 23.18 -13.50
CA TYR A 390 14.41 23.72 -14.71
C TYR A 390 14.81 22.91 -15.93
N GLN A 391 13.82 22.52 -16.73
CA GLN A 391 14.03 21.69 -17.91
C GLN A 391 13.68 22.43 -19.19
N ARG A 392 14.62 22.51 -20.15
CA ARG A 392 14.30 23.05 -21.47
C ARG A 392 13.64 21.98 -22.33
N MET A 393 12.42 22.25 -22.75
CA MET A 393 11.59 21.37 -23.55
C MET A 393 11.43 21.95 -24.96
N MET A 394 11.67 21.12 -25.96
CA MET A 394 11.62 21.44 -27.39
C MET A 394 10.27 21.04 -27.99
N CYS A 395 9.79 21.86 -28.93
CA CYS A 395 8.64 21.52 -29.77
C CYS A 395 8.91 20.20 -30.53
N PRO A 396 7.94 19.27 -30.64
CA PRO A 396 8.12 18.00 -31.36
C PRO A 396 8.60 18.19 -32.81
N ALA A 397 8.14 19.25 -33.48
CA ALA A 397 8.54 19.52 -34.86
C ALA A 397 10.01 19.94 -34.98
N GLU A 398 10.52 20.73 -34.03
CA GLU A 398 11.94 21.10 -33.98
C GLU A 398 12.82 19.92 -33.56
N ALA A 399 12.27 19.00 -32.77
CA ALA A 399 12.93 17.77 -32.34
C ALA A 399 12.90 16.65 -33.41
N GLY A 400 12.36 16.92 -34.61
CA GLY A 400 12.25 15.94 -35.70
C GLY A 400 11.30 14.77 -35.39
N LYS A 401 10.28 15.01 -34.57
CA LYS A 401 9.24 14.01 -34.20
C LYS A 401 7.89 14.26 -34.88
N ALA A 402 7.70 15.43 -35.47
CA ALA A 402 6.51 15.81 -36.23
C ALA A 402 6.87 16.81 -37.32
N GLN A 403 5.97 17.01 -38.27
CA GLN A 403 5.98 18.12 -39.23
C GLN A 403 4.97 19.17 -38.76
N CYS A 404 5.21 20.47 -38.95
CA CYS A 404 4.25 21.49 -38.52
C CYS A 404 4.14 22.66 -39.50
N LEU A 405 2.91 23.05 -39.87
CA LEU A 405 2.67 24.17 -40.79
C LEU A 405 3.13 25.53 -40.23
N ILE A 406 3.08 25.72 -38.90
CA ILE A 406 3.61 26.94 -38.25
C ILE A 406 5.13 27.04 -38.40
N LYS A 407 5.82 25.89 -38.55
CA LYS A 407 7.29 25.79 -38.67
C LYS A 407 7.65 25.21 -40.03
N SER A 408 7.45 25.99 -41.09
CA SER A 408 7.58 25.55 -42.49
C SER A 408 8.91 24.85 -42.81
N HIS A 409 10.01 25.19 -42.13
CA HIS A 409 11.31 24.52 -42.31
C HIS A 409 11.34 23.05 -41.86
N THR A 410 10.32 22.60 -41.12
CA THR A 410 10.15 21.21 -40.69
C THR A 410 9.37 20.37 -41.70
N LEU A 411 8.70 20.99 -42.68
CA LEU A 411 7.92 20.30 -43.71
C LEU A 411 8.82 19.55 -44.68
N GLY A 412 8.37 18.39 -45.14
CA GLY A 412 9.10 17.55 -46.10
C GLY A 412 10.31 16.80 -45.49
N ARG A 413 10.63 17.04 -44.22
CA ARG A 413 11.64 16.27 -43.48
C ARG A 413 10.96 15.10 -42.77
N GLY A 414 11.19 13.89 -43.28
CA GLY A 414 10.61 12.67 -42.70
C GLY A 414 9.14 12.50 -43.04
N ILE A 415 8.83 12.04 -44.25
CA ILE A 415 7.46 11.86 -44.79
C ILE A 415 6.56 10.99 -43.90
N HIS A 416 7.14 10.09 -43.11
CA HIS A 416 6.43 9.22 -42.16
C HIS A 416 6.07 9.91 -40.83
N LEU A 417 6.55 11.13 -40.58
CA LEU A 417 6.27 11.86 -39.34
C LEU A 417 4.87 12.48 -39.39
N PRO A 418 4.15 12.52 -38.24
CA PRO A 418 2.82 13.09 -38.17
C PRO A 418 2.83 14.59 -38.53
N LEU A 419 1.88 15.01 -39.37
CA LEU A 419 1.67 16.40 -39.71
C LEU A 419 0.76 17.06 -38.67
N ILE A 420 1.27 18.09 -38.01
CA ILE A 420 0.54 18.96 -37.11
C ILE A 420 0.10 20.18 -37.91
N ASP A 421 -1.22 20.32 -38.08
CA ASP A 421 -1.88 21.44 -38.75
C ASP A 421 -2.73 22.21 -37.72
N PRO A 422 -2.18 23.25 -37.08
CA PRO A 422 -2.91 24.02 -36.08
C PRO A 422 -3.89 25.00 -36.74
N GLU A 423 -5.11 25.06 -36.23
CA GLU A 423 -6.07 26.06 -36.69
C GLU A 423 -5.53 27.49 -36.51
N PRO A 424 -5.78 28.39 -37.49
CA PRO A 424 -5.35 29.77 -37.40
C PRO A 424 -5.98 30.48 -36.18
N SER A 425 -5.14 31.10 -35.35
CA SER A 425 -5.60 31.89 -34.19
C SER A 425 -5.44 33.39 -34.46
N PRO A 426 -6.45 34.24 -34.12
CA PRO A 426 -6.36 35.70 -34.30
C PRO A 426 -5.21 36.36 -33.53
N VAL A 427 -4.76 35.73 -32.42
CA VAL A 427 -3.64 36.22 -31.58
C VAL A 427 -2.29 35.61 -31.98
N GLY A 428 -2.25 34.85 -33.07
CA GLY A 428 -1.06 34.17 -33.59
C GLY A 428 -0.63 32.95 -32.76
N PRO A 429 0.45 32.27 -33.17
CA PRO A 429 0.94 31.07 -32.49
C PRO A 429 1.37 31.32 -31.05
N VAL A 430 0.94 30.47 -30.13
CA VAL A 430 1.37 30.50 -28.73
C VAL A 430 2.87 30.25 -28.57
N LYS A 431 3.43 30.64 -27.42
CA LYS A 431 4.89 30.71 -27.19
C LYS A 431 5.64 29.42 -27.53
N VAL A 432 5.14 28.25 -27.11
CA VAL A 432 5.73 26.93 -27.45
C VAL A 432 5.77 26.64 -28.96
N CYS A 433 4.78 27.12 -29.72
CA CYS A 433 4.72 26.94 -31.18
C CYS A 433 5.62 27.95 -31.91
N ARG A 434 5.74 29.17 -31.38
CA ARG A 434 6.60 30.22 -31.96
C ARG A 434 8.09 29.96 -31.72
N GLN A 435 8.47 29.52 -30.52
CA GLN A 435 9.86 29.31 -30.14
C GLN A 435 10.37 27.91 -30.52
N LYS A 436 11.70 27.71 -30.50
CA LYS A 436 12.30 26.37 -30.67
C LYS A 436 12.12 25.51 -29.42
N ALA A 437 12.30 26.12 -28.25
CA ALA A 437 12.17 25.49 -26.95
C ALA A 437 11.63 26.47 -25.91
N ILE A 438 10.95 25.94 -24.90
CA ILE A 438 10.49 26.64 -23.70
C ILE A 438 11.23 26.09 -22.49
N THR A 439 11.25 26.83 -21.38
CA THR A 439 11.80 26.35 -20.11
C THR A 439 10.65 26.02 -19.16
N VAL A 440 10.55 24.77 -18.72
CA VAL A 440 9.54 24.31 -17.76
C VAL A 440 10.18 24.32 -16.37
N SER A 441 9.51 24.92 -15.38
CA SER A 441 9.98 24.94 -13.98
C SER A 441 9.80 23.57 -13.33
N PRO A 442 10.61 23.21 -12.32
CA PRO A 442 10.49 21.93 -11.60
C PRO A 442 9.12 21.76 -10.94
N GLU A 443 8.48 22.85 -10.51
CA GLU A 443 7.15 22.84 -9.88
C GLU A 443 6.01 22.61 -10.90
N ALA A 444 6.20 23.02 -12.16
CA ALA A 444 5.17 22.94 -13.19
C ALA A 444 4.85 21.47 -13.51
N GLY A 445 3.65 21.04 -13.14
CA GLY A 445 3.19 19.67 -13.36
C GLY A 445 3.85 18.62 -12.45
N ALA A 446 4.66 19.01 -11.46
CA ALA A 446 5.40 18.09 -10.57
C ALA A 446 4.49 17.06 -9.91
N LYS A 447 3.32 17.51 -9.44
CA LYS A 447 2.29 16.68 -8.81
C LYS A 447 1.70 15.58 -9.71
N GLN A 448 1.88 15.70 -11.02
CA GLN A 448 1.38 14.75 -12.02
C GLN A 448 2.50 13.97 -12.69
N TRP A 449 3.77 14.19 -12.34
CA TRP A 449 4.88 13.56 -13.03
C TRP A 449 4.95 12.06 -12.70
N GLN A 450 5.15 11.23 -13.74
CA GLN A 450 5.42 9.80 -13.62
C GLN A 450 6.67 9.41 -14.42
N ALA A 451 7.40 8.41 -13.91
CA ALA A 451 8.59 7.89 -14.57
C ALA A 451 8.25 7.30 -15.95
N LEU A 452 7.14 6.56 -16.05
CA LEU A 452 6.61 5.99 -17.28
C LEU A 452 5.53 6.89 -17.90
N GLU A 453 5.37 6.83 -19.21
CA GLU A 453 4.28 7.52 -19.92
C GLU A 453 2.95 6.81 -19.64
N TYR A 454 2.04 7.49 -18.94
CA TYR A 454 0.75 6.95 -18.55
C TYR A 454 -0.02 6.41 -19.77
N GLY A 455 -0.55 5.20 -19.66
CA GLY A 455 -1.22 4.49 -20.74
C GLY A 455 -0.30 3.99 -21.87
N GLY A 456 1.00 4.28 -21.85
CA GLY A 456 1.95 3.77 -22.85
C GLY A 456 2.18 2.25 -22.72
N PRO A 457 2.73 1.56 -23.75
CA PRO A 457 2.91 0.10 -23.71
C PRO A 457 3.75 -0.40 -22.52
N GLU A 458 4.80 0.33 -22.16
CA GLU A 458 5.67 0.01 -21.01
C GLU A 458 4.95 0.25 -19.68
N TRP A 459 4.22 1.36 -19.55
CA TRP A 459 3.36 1.63 -18.40
C TRP A 459 2.29 0.55 -18.25
N GLN A 460 1.59 0.17 -19.32
CA GLN A 460 0.57 -0.88 -19.29
C GLN A 460 1.16 -2.22 -18.87
N LYS A 461 2.32 -2.60 -19.43
CA LYS A 461 3.02 -3.84 -19.08
C LYS A 461 3.32 -3.88 -17.58
N ILE A 462 3.88 -2.81 -17.02
CA ILE A 462 4.27 -2.76 -15.60
C ILE A 462 3.04 -2.61 -14.69
N TYR A 463 2.15 -1.66 -14.97
CA TYR A 463 0.97 -1.36 -14.17
C TYR A 463 0.02 -2.56 -14.05
N PHE A 464 -0.37 -3.19 -15.17
CA PHE A 464 -1.31 -4.33 -15.09
C PHE A 464 -0.70 -5.53 -14.39
N ARG A 465 0.61 -5.77 -14.54
CA ARG A 465 1.32 -6.86 -13.83
C ARG A 465 1.37 -6.63 -12.32
N LEU A 466 1.72 -5.41 -11.90
CA LEU A 466 1.76 -5.03 -10.48
C LEU A 466 0.36 -5.04 -9.87
N ARG A 467 -0.63 -4.51 -10.59
CA ARG A 467 -2.04 -4.52 -10.17
C ARG A 467 -2.56 -5.94 -9.98
N ASN A 468 -2.34 -6.84 -10.94
CA ASN A 468 -2.76 -8.23 -10.82
C ASN A 468 -2.08 -8.94 -9.64
N SER A 469 -0.82 -8.62 -9.37
CA SER A 469 -0.08 -9.17 -8.22
C SER A 469 -0.65 -8.68 -6.89
N ASN A 470 -0.98 -7.39 -6.81
CA ASN A 470 -1.64 -6.78 -5.67
C ASN A 470 -3.04 -7.36 -5.45
N GLU A 471 -3.87 -7.42 -6.50
CA GLU A 471 -5.22 -8.00 -6.44
C GLU A 471 -5.17 -9.49 -6.04
N GLY A 472 -4.22 -10.25 -6.59
CA GLY A 472 -4.00 -11.66 -6.25
C GLY A 472 -3.56 -11.86 -4.80
N TYR A 473 -2.61 -11.07 -4.30
CA TYR A 473 -2.20 -11.14 -2.89
C TYR A 473 -3.33 -10.68 -1.96
N ASN A 474 -4.01 -9.59 -2.30
CA ASN A 474 -5.16 -9.09 -1.55
C ASN A 474 -6.25 -10.17 -1.44
N GLY A 475 -6.59 -10.84 -2.54
CA GLY A 475 -7.53 -11.96 -2.53
C GLY A 475 -7.06 -13.11 -1.63
N TYR A 476 -5.76 -13.44 -1.68
CA TYR A 476 -5.16 -14.49 -0.88
C TYR A 476 -5.21 -14.22 0.63
N ALA A 477 -4.86 -13.00 1.08
CA ALA A 477 -4.88 -12.60 2.49
C ALA A 477 -6.30 -12.32 3.01
N LYS A 478 -7.25 -12.00 2.13
CA LYS A 478 -8.68 -11.84 2.47
C LYS A 478 -9.42 -13.16 2.63
N ASN A 479 -8.78 -14.30 2.37
CA ASN A 479 -9.41 -15.61 2.49
C ASN A 479 -10.05 -15.79 3.89
N PRO A 480 -11.38 -15.96 4.00
CA PRO A 480 -12.07 -16.07 5.29
C PRO A 480 -11.73 -17.35 6.07
N LEU A 481 -11.18 -18.37 5.38
CA LEU A 481 -10.72 -19.61 5.99
C LEU A 481 -9.28 -19.52 6.53
N ALA A 482 -8.59 -18.42 6.26
CA ALA A 482 -7.25 -18.14 6.76
C ALA A 482 -7.24 -16.78 7.51
N GLU A 483 -6.40 -15.84 7.08
CA GLU A 483 -6.13 -14.60 7.81
C GLU A 483 -7.38 -13.71 7.90
N GLY A 484 -8.18 -13.70 6.83
CA GLY A 484 -9.42 -12.92 6.77
C GLY A 484 -9.20 -11.45 7.08
N ILE A 485 -8.18 -10.81 6.48
CA ILE A 485 -7.71 -9.48 6.89
C ILE A 485 -8.80 -8.38 6.80
N GLU A 486 -9.82 -8.53 5.96
CA GLU A 486 -10.94 -7.58 5.87
C GLU A 486 -11.92 -7.69 7.07
N ALA A 487 -11.96 -8.84 7.74
CA ALA A 487 -12.90 -9.11 8.82
C ALA A 487 -12.37 -8.57 10.16
N ALA A 488 -13.07 -7.59 10.73
CA ALA A 488 -12.76 -7.03 12.05
C ALA A 488 -12.73 -8.07 13.18
N GLY A 489 -13.47 -9.18 13.03
CA GLY A 489 -13.51 -10.26 14.03
C GLY A 489 -12.17 -10.99 14.21
N SER A 490 -11.24 -10.86 13.25
CA SER A 490 -9.89 -11.42 13.32
C SER A 490 -8.92 -10.56 14.16
N ARG A 491 -9.27 -9.29 14.44
CA ARG A 491 -8.48 -8.32 15.22
C ARG A 491 -9.39 -7.48 16.12
N ARG A 492 -9.76 -8.02 17.29
CA ARG A 492 -10.80 -7.45 18.18
C ARG A 492 -10.30 -6.32 19.09
N ILE A 493 -9.49 -5.41 18.58
CA ILE A 493 -8.94 -4.25 19.30
C ILE A 493 -9.13 -3.00 18.45
N ARG A 494 -9.37 -1.83 19.04
CA ARG A 494 -9.54 -0.56 18.31
C ARG A 494 -8.25 0.26 18.31
N GLY A 495 -8.13 1.19 17.37
CA GLY A 495 -7.02 2.13 17.27
C GLY A 495 -6.00 1.71 16.23
N ILE A 496 -5.45 2.71 15.55
CA ILE A 496 -4.60 2.53 14.36
C ILE A 496 -3.38 1.66 14.66
N ALA A 497 -2.64 1.92 15.74
CA ALA A 497 -1.46 1.14 16.10
C ALA A 497 -1.78 -0.34 16.40
N ALA A 498 -2.87 -0.63 17.11
CA ALA A 498 -3.25 -2.01 17.38
C ALA A 498 -3.63 -2.74 16.09
N GLN A 499 -4.38 -2.08 15.20
CA GLN A 499 -4.77 -2.66 13.92
C GLN A 499 -3.56 -2.89 13.02
N THR A 500 -2.61 -1.97 12.96
CA THR A 500 -1.36 -2.10 12.20
C THR A 500 -0.50 -3.25 12.72
N ILE A 501 -0.23 -3.31 14.03
CA ILE A 501 0.57 -4.38 14.66
C ILE A 501 -0.04 -5.76 14.35
N LEU A 502 -1.34 -5.92 14.61
CA LEU A 502 -2.00 -7.20 14.42
C LEU A 502 -2.06 -7.56 12.93
N LEU A 503 -2.31 -6.60 12.04
CA LEU A 503 -2.32 -6.85 10.60
C LEU A 503 -0.95 -7.29 10.09
N ALA A 504 0.14 -6.70 10.58
CA ALA A 504 1.50 -7.10 10.19
C ALA A 504 1.75 -8.58 10.49
N PHE A 505 1.35 -9.08 11.66
CA PHE A 505 1.43 -10.51 11.97
C PHE A 505 0.56 -11.38 11.05
N GLN A 506 -0.64 -10.92 10.68
CA GLN A 506 -1.48 -11.66 9.74
C GLN A 506 -0.86 -11.73 8.33
N LEU A 507 -0.30 -10.61 7.85
CA LEU A 507 0.40 -10.56 6.57
C LEU A 507 1.67 -11.41 6.60
N ALA A 508 2.39 -11.42 7.72
CA ALA A 508 3.54 -12.27 7.94
C ALA A 508 3.17 -13.76 7.95
N HIS A 509 2.00 -14.13 8.49
CA HIS A 509 1.45 -15.48 8.37
C HIS A 509 1.08 -15.82 6.91
N ALA A 510 0.44 -14.90 6.19
CA ALA A 510 0.11 -15.09 4.78
C ALA A 510 1.36 -15.31 3.91
N ASN A 511 2.42 -14.52 4.14
CA ASN A 511 3.74 -14.69 3.51
C ASN A 511 4.27 -16.10 3.76
N ARG A 512 4.37 -16.54 5.02
CA ARG A 512 4.85 -17.89 5.38
C ARG A 512 4.04 -18.99 4.71
N ARG A 513 2.71 -18.90 4.74
CA ARG A 513 1.81 -19.88 4.09
C ARG A 513 2.05 -19.94 2.58
N LYS A 514 2.35 -18.79 1.96
CA LYS A 514 2.59 -18.71 0.51
C LYS A 514 3.97 -19.23 0.14
N ILE A 515 4.98 -18.95 0.97
CA ILE A 515 6.35 -19.45 0.85
C ILE A 515 6.36 -20.97 1.03
N ALA A 516 5.72 -21.50 2.07
CA ALA A 516 5.62 -22.93 2.33
C ALA A 516 5.00 -23.67 1.13
N LYS A 517 3.87 -23.17 0.63
CA LYS A 517 3.23 -23.73 -0.57
C LYS A 517 4.13 -23.66 -1.81
N TRP A 518 4.90 -22.60 -1.98
CA TRP A 518 5.87 -22.50 -3.07
C TRP A 518 7.03 -23.49 -2.90
N LEU A 519 7.58 -23.65 -1.70
CA LEU A 519 8.63 -24.62 -1.41
C LEU A 519 8.15 -26.07 -1.68
N GLU A 520 6.89 -26.39 -1.38
CA GLU A 520 6.28 -27.68 -1.73
C GLU A 520 6.29 -27.94 -3.25
N THR A 521 6.12 -26.90 -4.08
CA THR A 521 6.19 -27.06 -5.54
C THR A 521 7.61 -27.37 -6.04
N LEU A 522 8.64 -27.04 -5.26
CA LEU A 522 10.03 -27.37 -5.58
C LEU A 522 10.36 -28.84 -5.26
N ALA A 523 9.50 -29.55 -4.52
CA ALA A 523 9.85 -30.81 -3.87
C ALA A 523 9.66 -32.13 -4.65
N PRO A 524 9.24 -32.22 -5.93
CA PRO A 524 9.27 -33.51 -6.64
C PRO A 524 10.33 -33.59 -7.74
N GLY A 525 11.47 -34.22 -7.41
CA GLY A 525 12.52 -34.64 -8.34
C GLY A 525 13.89 -34.13 -7.92
N GLY A 526 14.78 -35.01 -7.42
CA GLY A 526 16.09 -34.66 -6.85
C GLY A 526 17.11 -34.00 -7.80
N GLU A 527 16.66 -33.46 -8.92
CA GLU A 527 17.42 -32.51 -9.72
C GLU A 527 16.99 -31.11 -9.31
N ARG A 528 17.85 -30.40 -8.57
CA ARG A 528 17.73 -28.93 -8.47
C ARG A 528 17.51 -28.42 -9.90
N PRO A 529 16.46 -27.63 -10.20
CA PRO A 529 16.32 -27.05 -11.52
C PRO A 529 17.65 -26.38 -11.86
N ARG A 530 18.24 -26.78 -12.99
CA ARG A 530 19.51 -26.22 -13.45
C ARG A 530 19.30 -24.73 -13.53
N ARG A 531 19.88 -24.00 -12.57
CA ARG A 531 20.00 -22.54 -12.59
C ARG A 531 20.42 -22.20 -14.01
N ARG A 532 19.51 -21.62 -14.81
CA ARG A 532 19.95 -21.03 -16.07
C ARG A 532 21.00 -20.02 -15.64
N THR A 533 22.23 -20.23 -16.10
CA THR A 533 23.30 -19.25 -15.94
C THR A 533 22.77 -17.98 -16.56
N HIS A 534 22.23 -17.08 -15.73
CA HIS A 534 22.09 -15.69 -16.12
C HIS A 534 23.46 -15.30 -16.64
N HIS A 535 23.52 -14.80 -17.87
CA HIS A 535 24.70 -14.12 -18.33
C HIS A 535 24.98 -13.04 -17.30
N ARG A 536 25.92 -13.32 -16.39
CA ARG A 536 26.48 -12.38 -15.44
C ARG A 536 26.88 -11.19 -16.30
N GLN A 537 26.10 -10.12 -16.29
CA GLN A 537 26.63 -8.85 -16.79
C GLN A 537 27.90 -8.64 -15.99
N LYS A 538 29.03 -8.57 -16.69
CA LYS A 538 30.33 -8.36 -16.06
C LYS A 538 30.20 -7.14 -15.18
N ILE A 539 30.18 -7.34 -13.86
CA ILE A 539 30.24 -6.28 -12.88
C ILE A 539 31.50 -5.48 -13.21
N LYS A 540 31.34 -4.23 -13.65
CA LYS A 540 32.46 -3.31 -13.73
C LYS A 540 33.05 -3.23 -12.33
N LYS A 541 34.36 -3.48 -12.19
CA LYS A 541 35.07 -3.37 -10.90
C LYS A 541 34.66 -2.05 -10.23
N ARG A 542 34.38 -2.09 -8.93
CA ARG A 542 33.91 -0.96 -8.10
C ARG A 542 34.81 0.29 -8.11
N GLY A 543 35.95 0.27 -8.81
CA GLY A 543 36.83 1.43 -9.06
C GLY A 543 36.76 2.03 -10.47
N ALA A 544 35.89 1.54 -11.37
CA ALA A 544 35.70 2.09 -12.71
C ALA A 544 34.50 3.05 -12.82
N TRP A 545 33.88 3.38 -11.69
CA TRP A 545 32.83 4.41 -11.61
C TRP A 545 33.48 5.74 -11.24
N THR A 546 33.92 6.49 -12.24
CA THR A 546 34.11 7.94 -12.12
C THR A 546 32.87 8.61 -12.72
N PRO A 547 32.11 9.41 -11.97
CA PRO A 547 31.13 10.29 -12.56
C PRO A 547 31.90 11.32 -13.40
N THR A 548 31.88 11.18 -14.73
CA THR A 548 32.29 12.28 -15.61
C THR A 548 31.20 13.34 -15.59
N GLY A 549 31.20 14.12 -14.51
CA GLY A 549 30.64 15.46 -14.44
C GLY A 549 31.80 16.44 -14.37
N HIS A 550 31.72 17.49 -15.19
CA HIS A 550 32.64 18.63 -15.28
C HIS A 550 33.42 18.95 -14.00
N LEU A 551 34.76 18.88 -14.07
CA LEU A 551 35.62 19.75 -13.27
C LEU A 551 35.83 21.05 -14.06
N PRO A 552 35.72 22.23 -13.44
CA PRO A 552 36.04 23.49 -14.11
C PRO A 552 37.53 23.54 -14.44
N SER A 553 37.87 23.91 -15.67
CA SER A 553 39.26 24.24 -16.01
C SER A 553 39.65 25.52 -15.28
N ALA A 554 40.67 25.41 -14.42
CA ALA A 554 41.39 26.56 -13.90
C ALA A 554 42.21 27.18 -15.04
N ALA A 555 41.84 28.39 -15.44
CA ALA A 555 42.68 29.53 -15.86
C ALA A 555 41.76 30.69 -16.27
#